data_AF-A0A0R0MQ27-F1
#
_entry.id   AF-A0A0R0MQ27-F1
#
_cell.length_a   1.000
_cell.length_b   1.000
_cell.length_c   1.000
_cell.angle_alpha   90.00
_cell.angle_beta   90.00
_cell.angle_gamma   90.00
#
_symmetry.space_group_name_H-M   'P 1'
#
loop_
_entity.id
_entity.type
_entity.pdbx_description
1 polymer ?
#
loop_
_entity_poly.entity_id
_entity_poly.type
_entity_poly.pdbx_seq_one_letter_code
_entity_poly.pdbx_strand_id
1 'polypeptide(L)' 'MTTQQTVKVQLVRSPIGCKESHRATVRGLGLRKLNSVSELQDSPAVRGMINKISYLVKVL' A
#
# COMPACT_ATOMS: atom_id res chain seq x y z
N MET A 1 -23.14 -10.94 -6.64
CA MET A 1 -23.00 -9.51 -6.29
C MET A 1 -21.69 -9.37 -5.54
N THR A 2 -20.60 -9.02 -6.22
CA THR A 2 -19.28 -8.90 -5.58
C THR A 2 -19.26 -7.63 -4.76
N THR A 3 -19.38 -7.79 -3.44
CA THR A 3 -19.07 -6.76 -2.46
C THR A 3 -17.66 -6.28 -2.72
N GLN A 4 -17.52 -5.05 -3.23
CA GLN A 4 -16.24 -4.37 -3.42
C GLN A 4 -15.62 -4.18 -2.05
N GLN A 5 -14.86 -5.17 -1.60
CA GLN A 5 -14.05 -5.09 -0.40
C GLN A 5 -12.93 -4.12 -0.77
N THR A 6 -13.02 -2.88 -0.30
CA THR A 6 -11.95 -1.90 -0.46
C THR A 6 -11.03 -1.99 0.76
N VAL A 7 -9.74 -2.06 0.50
CA VAL A 7 -8.69 -2.05 1.51
C VAL A 7 -8.18 -0.62 1.62
N LYS A 8 -8.24 -0.05 2.82
CA LYS A 8 -7.60 1.23 3.12
C LYS A 8 -6.17 0.97 3.53
N VAL A 9 -5.23 1.58 2.83
CA VAL A 9 -3.80 1.42 3.09
C VAL A 9 -3.23 2.79 3.43
N GLN A 10 -2.62 2.91 4.62
CA GLN A 10 -1.95 4.12 5.08
C GLN A 10 -0.44 3.93 5.09
N LEU A 11 0.32 4.91 4.60
CA LEU A 11 1.78 4.91 4.71
C LEU A 11 2.21 5.42 6.09
N VAL A 12 2.73 4.55 6.96
CA VAL A 12 3.13 4.92 8.33
C VAL A 12 4.63 5.21 8.44
N ARG A 13 5.45 4.60 7.58
CA ARG A 13 6.91 4.82 7.55
C ARG A 13 7.38 5.37 6.21
N SER A 14 8.44 6.17 6.26
CA SER A 14 9.04 6.77 5.08
C SER A 14 9.75 5.74 4.19
N PRO A 15 9.56 5.76 2.85
CA PRO A 15 10.22 4.86 1.90
C PRO A 15 11.65 5.30 1.51
N ILE A 16 12.21 6.34 2.17
CA ILE A 16 13.52 6.92 1.83
C ILE A 16 14.68 5.93 2.10
N GLY A 17 14.56 5.06 3.11
CA GLY A 17 15.59 4.04 3.41
C GLY A 17 15.31 2.65 2.83
N CYS A 18 14.28 2.50 1.99
CA CYS A 18 13.86 1.19 1.49
C CYS A 18 14.44 0.85 0.13
N LYS A 19 14.48 -0.46 -0.17
CA LYS A 19 14.81 -0.97 -1.50
C LYS A 19 13.99 -0.26 -2.58
N GLU A 20 14.60 -0.01 -3.73
CA GLU A 20 13.96 0.68 -4.85
C GLU A 20 12.65 0.01 -5.26
N SER A 21 12.60 -1.33 -5.29
CA SER A 21 11.39 -2.07 -5.62
C SER A 21 10.22 -1.76 -4.67
N HIS A 22 10.50 -1.54 -3.38
CA HIS A 22 9.46 -1.23 -2.39
C HIS A 22 8.99 0.21 -2.55
N ARG A 23 9.93 1.13 -2.83
CA ARG A 23 9.61 2.51 -3.15
C ARG A 23 8.75 2.62 -4.42
N ALA A 24 9.03 1.79 -5.43
CA ALA A 24 8.22 1.70 -6.65
C ALA A 24 6.81 1.19 -6.35
N THR A 25 6.66 0.15 -5.52
CA THR A 25 5.34 -0.34 -5.09
C THR A 25 4.55 0.72 -4.32
N VAL A 26 5.17 1.41 -3.36
CA VAL A 26 4.54 2.51 -2.61
C VAL A 26 4.07 3.63 -3.54
N ARG A 27 4.89 4.01 -4.52
CA ARG A 27 4.52 5.00 -5.55
C ARG A 27 3.40 4.49 -6.46
N GLY A 28 3.45 3.22 -6.88
CA GLY A 28 2.43 2.59 -7.73
C GLY A 28 1.07 2.46 -7.04
N LEU A 29 1.06 2.32 -5.71
CA LEU A 29 -0.14 2.34 -4.88
C LEU A 29 -0.65 3.76 -4.57
N GLY A 30 -0.01 4.82 -5.10
CA GLY A 30 -0.45 6.20 -4.89
C GLY A 30 -0.06 6.83 -3.54
N LEU A 31 0.77 6.15 -2.75
CA LEU A 31 1.20 6.62 -1.42
C LEU A 31 2.40 7.59 -1.56
N ARG A 32 2.11 8.88 -1.78
CA ARG A 32 3.15 9.92 -1.97
C ARG A 32 3.63 10.58 -0.68
N LYS A 33 2.76 10.73 0.33
CA LYS A 33 3.06 11.42 1.60
C LYS A 33 2.97 10.45 2.78
N LEU A 34 3.72 10.74 3.84
CA LEU A 34 3.59 10.05 5.13
C LEU A 34 2.17 10.33 5.66
N ASN A 35 1.51 9.30 6.19
CA ASN A 35 0.10 9.27 6.58
C ASN A 35 -0.93 9.40 5.44
N SER A 36 -0.51 9.41 4.19
CA SER A 36 -1.42 9.31 3.05
C SER A 36 -2.17 7.98 3.11
N VAL A 37 -3.49 8.05 2.92
CA VAL A 37 -4.37 6.89 2.81
C VAL A 37 -4.74 6.70 1.35
N SER A 38 -4.75 5.47 0.88
CA SER A 38 -5.25 5.10 -0.44
C SER A 38 -6.24 3.96 -0.32
N GLU A 39 -7.35 4.06 -1.05
CA GLU A 39 -8.41 3.06 -1.10
C GLU A 39 -8.20 2.21 -2.35
N LEU A 40 -7.92 0.92 -2.18
CA LEU A 40 -7.72 -0.01 -3.28
C LEU A 40 -8.73 -1.15 -3.23
N GLN A 41 -9.09 -1.67 -4.38
CA GLN A 41 -9.92 -2.87 -4.48
C GLN A 41 -9.14 -4.07 -3.92
N ASP A 42 -9.78 -4.87 -3.07
CA ASP A 42 -9.22 -6.10 -2.53
C ASP A 42 -9.09 -7.13 -3.66
N SER A 43 -7.88 -7.22 -4.20
CA SER A 43 -7.48 -8.21 -5.18
C SER A 43 -6.27 -8.96 -4.64
N PRO A 44 -6.11 -10.26 -4.95
CA PRO A 44 -4.91 -11.02 -4.56
C PRO A 44 -3.62 -10.34 -5.03
N ALA A 45 -3.64 -9.62 -6.16
CA ALA A 45 -2.51 -8.84 -6.63
C ALA A 45 -2.18 -7.66 -5.69
N VAL A 46 -3.20 -6.94 -5.22
CA VAL A 46 -3.04 -5.81 -4.28
C VAL A 46 -2.55 -6.32 -2.93
N ARG A 47 -3.11 -7.43 -2.42
CA ARG A 47 -2.60 -8.09 -1.21
C ARG A 47 -1.14 -8.50 -1.34
N GLY A 48 -0.73 -9.04 -2.49
CA GLY A 48 0.67 -9.37 -2.76
C GLY A 48 1.59 -8.15 -2.69
N MET A 49 1.16 -7.03 -3.28
CA MET A 49 1.88 -5.76 -3.19
C MET A 49 1.97 -5.24 -1.76
N ILE A 50 0.86 -5.25 -1.02
CA ILE A 50 0.81 -4.81 0.39
C ILE A 50 1.72 -5.67 1.26
N ASN A 51 1.69 -7.00 1.11
CA ASN A 51 2.53 -7.91 1.88
C ASN A 51 4.02 -7.63 1.69
N LYS A 52 4.44 -7.28 0.46
CA LYS A 52 5.82 -6.91 0.14
C LYS A 52 6.28 -5.65 0.90
N ILE A 53 5.37 -4.70 1.12
CA ILE A 53 5.65 -3.44 1.82
C ILE A 53 5.03 -3.36 3.22
N SER A 54 4.64 -4.50 3.80
CA SER A 54 3.86 -4.62 5.04
C SER A 54 4.45 -3.88 6.24
N TYR A 55 5.77 -3.71 6.30
CA TYR A 55 6.45 -2.97 7.36
C TYR A 55 6.37 -1.44 7.20
N LEU A 56 6.01 -0.94 6.01
CA LEU A 56 5.88 0.49 5.69
C LEU A 56 4.44 0.99 5.77
N VAL A 57 3.48 0.10 5.52
CA VAL A 57 2.07 0.42 5.43
C VAL A 57 1.28 -0.18 6.57
N LYS A 58 0.21 0.50 6.94
CA LYS A 58 -0.81 0.02 7.86
C LYS A 58 -2.12 -0.12 7.10
N VAL A 59 -2.68 -1.32 7.13
CA VAL A 59 -4.03 -1.55 6.62
C VAL A 59 -5.02 -1.08 7.68
N LEU A 60 -6.03 -0.31 7.26
CA LEU A 60 -7.14 0.20 8.08
C LEU A 60 -8.43 -0.55 7.72
#